data_AF-A0A1B8AE59-F1
#
_entry.id   AF-A0A1B8AE59-F1
#
_cell.length_a   1.000
_cell.length_b   1.000
_cell.length_c   1.000
_cell.angle_alpha   90.00
_cell.angle_beta   90.00
_cell.angle_gamma   90.00
#
_symmetry.space_group_name_H-M   'P 1'
#
loop_
_entity.id
_entity.type
_entity.pdbx_description
1 polymer ?
#
loop_
_entity_poly.entity_id
_entity_poly.type
_entity_poly.pdbx_seq_one_letter_code
_entity_poly.pdbx_strand_id
1 'polypeptide(L)'
;MTDLRQACDRCHSKKLRCTKIPGSVVCARCVKAGVTCLFSPPARSLRHPDVVHMDWTVLSLDQPVAELQSTDLDHLIATPPTSNDANPTPSAPITVVSQLTDLMVAFDRMQNSPPASLTQHLTIRELDEVMKVCEINVGEFLEELLQSSQKLVHLYPQVLKQLEPPQDTTPCETPDCVHNSQLFSHSRLKVSIDQSLIHLLLACHIRLLGLFDNIVNHGRMCAHIAPMITPEREPRLDIPEIKIGSFVAPKISAASMVIAMVIELQTTLNTRAQDLHDVISSNVGHDARTAKIIDLQCESLKEHASKTCSDLHSFREHLQKLGVLG
;
A
#
# COMPACT_ATOMS: atom_id res chain seq x y z
N MET A 1 19.36 2.81 -40.76
CA MET A 1 20.10 1.53 -40.65
C MET A 1 20.40 1.32 -39.18
N THR A 2 19.79 0.32 -38.56
CA THR A 2 19.89 0.05 -37.12
C THR A 2 21.30 -0.44 -36.77
N ASP A 3 22.00 0.32 -35.94
CA ASP A 3 23.36 0.00 -35.49
C ASP A 3 23.29 -1.18 -34.50
N LEU A 4 23.67 -2.38 -34.95
CA LEU A 4 23.64 -3.61 -34.15
C LEU A 4 25.00 -3.83 -33.48
N ARG A 5 24.99 -4.38 -32.26
CA ARG A 5 26.22 -4.76 -31.55
C ARG A 5 27.08 -5.69 -32.42
N GLN A 6 28.40 -5.49 -32.42
CA GLN A 6 29.33 -6.36 -33.17
C GLN A 6 29.43 -7.78 -32.57
N ALA A 7 29.06 -7.97 -31.30
CA ALA A 7 29.00 -9.26 -30.62
C ALA A 7 27.56 -9.65 -30.28
N CYS A 8 27.23 -10.95 -30.40
CA CYS A 8 25.93 -11.48 -29.98
C CYS A 8 25.80 -11.50 -28.45
N ASP A 9 24.57 -11.50 -27.95
CA ASP A 9 24.25 -11.36 -26.52
C ASP A 9 24.91 -12.44 -25.66
N ARG A 10 25.00 -13.69 -26.16
CA ARG A 10 25.65 -14.81 -25.47
C ARG A 10 27.17 -14.68 -25.39
N CYS A 11 27.81 -14.20 -26.46
CA CYS A 11 29.25 -13.97 -26.43
C CYS A 11 29.60 -12.76 -25.56
N HIS A 12 28.74 -11.73 -25.60
CA HIS A 12 28.85 -10.54 -24.76
C HIS A 12 28.72 -10.89 -23.26
N SER A 13 27.66 -11.62 -22.87
CA SER A 13 27.44 -11.99 -21.47
C SER A 13 28.56 -12.85 -20.88
N LYS A 14 29.16 -13.72 -21.70
CA LYS A 14 30.31 -14.56 -21.29
C LYS A 14 31.67 -13.89 -21.47
N LYS A 15 31.73 -12.61 -21.86
CA LYS A 15 32.97 -11.88 -22.19
C LYS A 15 33.88 -12.64 -23.18
N LEU A 16 33.28 -13.35 -24.14
CA LEU A 16 33.98 -14.14 -25.16
C LEU A 16 34.00 -13.42 -26.51
N ARG A 17 35.10 -13.60 -27.27
CA ARG A 17 35.20 -13.08 -28.65
C ARG A 17 34.14 -13.70 -29.55
N CYS A 18 33.25 -12.86 -30.11
CA CYS A 18 32.23 -13.25 -31.07
C CYS A 18 32.81 -13.29 -32.49
N THR A 19 32.76 -14.44 -33.16
CA THR A 19 33.19 -14.61 -34.56
C THR A 19 31.95 -14.79 -35.44
N LYS A 20 31.47 -13.68 -36.02
CA LYS A 20 30.35 -13.70 -36.97
C LYS A 20 30.81 -14.33 -38.29
N ILE A 21 30.03 -15.26 -38.83
CA ILE A 21 30.31 -15.88 -40.13
C ILE A 21 29.78 -14.93 -41.21
N PRO A 22 30.59 -14.54 -42.23
CA PRO A 22 30.12 -13.67 -43.30
C PRO A 22 28.96 -14.35 -44.06
N GLY A 23 27.85 -13.63 -44.26
CA GLY A 23 26.64 -14.15 -44.90
C GLY A 23 25.66 -14.90 -43.98
N SER A 24 26.00 -15.08 -42.69
CA SER A 24 25.13 -15.75 -41.72
C SER A 24 24.66 -14.82 -40.60
N VAL A 25 23.44 -15.06 -40.09
CA VAL A 25 22.86 -14.35 -38.94
C VAL A 25 23.37 -14.90 -37.60
N VAL A 26 24.16 -15.98 -37.60
CA VAL A 26 24.66 -16.65 -36.38
C VAL A 26 26.19 -16.63 -36.30
N CYS A 27 26.73 -16.65 -35.08
CA CYS A 27 28.18 -16.74 -34.84
C CYS A 27 28.65 -18.20 -34.71
N ALA A 28 29.92 -18.47 -35.01
CA ALA A 28 30.47 -19.82 -35.00
C ALA A 28 30.34 -20.55 -33.63
N ARG A 29 30.35 -19.81 -32.51
CA ARG A 29 30.18 -20.39 -31.17
C ARG A 29 28.73 -20.76 -30.84
N CYS A 30 27.76 -20.03 -31.37
CA CYS A 30 26.35 -20.35 -31.16
C CYS A 30 25.93 -21.53 -32.02
N VAL A 31 26.49 -21.63 -33.24
CA VAL A 31 26.38 -22.82 -34.11
C VAL A 31 26.94 -24.06 -33.42
N LYS A 32 28.19 -24.01 -32.94
CA LYS A 32 28.82 -25.16 -32.24
C LYS A 32 28.09 -25.58 -30.97
N ALA A 33 27.42 -24.65 -30.30
CA ALA A 33 26.68 -24.93 -29.08
C ALA A 33 25.22 -25.29 -29.33
N GLY A 34 24.73 -25.26 -30.57
CA GLY A 34 23.33 -25.55 -30.90
C GLY A 34 22.33 -24.58 -30.26
N VAL A 35 22.72 -23.33 -30.01
CA VAL A 35 21.89 -22.33 -29.31
C VAL A 35 21.59 -21.12 -30.19
N THR A 36 20.48 -20.46 -29.90
CA THR A 36 20.03 -19.24 -30.58
C THR A 36 21.06 -18.12 -30.45
N CYS A 37 21.37 -17.46 -31.58
CA CYS A 37 22.31 -16.35 -31.64
C CYS A 37 21.55 -15.06 -31.95
N LEU A 38 21.49 -14.14 -30.99
CA LEU A 38 20.81 -12.85 -31.14
C LEU A 38 21.82 -11.70 -31.02
N PHE A 39 21.69 -10.72 -31.91
CA PHE A 39 22.46 -9.48 -31.90
C PHE A 39 21.50 -8.34 -31.56
N SER A 40 21.43 -7.96 -30.30
CA SER A 40 20.59 -6.85 -29.87
C SER A 40 21.27 -5.49 -30.20
N PRO A 41 20.54 -4.39 -30.42
CA PRO A 41 21.12 -3.04 -30.54
C PRO A 41 21.86 -2.64 -29.26
N PRO A 42 22.95 -1.86 -29.28
CA PRO A 42 23.66 -1.46 -28.06
C PRO A 42 22.67 -0.85 -27.08
N ALA A 43 22.63 -1.36 -25.84
CA ALA A 43 21.91 -0.68 -24.79
C ALA A 43 22.58 0.69 -24.64
N ARG A 44 21.87 1.76 -25.03
CA ARG A 44 22.24 3.09 -24.53
C ARG A 44 22.02 2.99 -23.03
N SER A 45 23.09 2.71 -22.29
CA SER A 45 23.22 3.22 -20.94
C SER A 45 22.82 4.69 -21.03
N LEU A 46 21.78 5.06 -20.29
CA LEU A 46 21.34 6.43 -20.14
C LEU A 46 22.52 7.23 -19.58
N ARG A 47 23.38 7.73 -20.48
CA ARG A 47 24.28 8.81 -20.16
C ARG A 47 23.38 10.01 -19.89
N HIS A 48 23.29 10.34 -18.62
CA HIS A 48 22.87 11.64 -18.11
C HIS A 48 23.41 12.77 -19.01
N PRO A 49 22.56 13.62 -19.61
CA PRO A 49 22.94 15.00 -19.81
C PRO A 49 22.82 15.69 -18.44
N ASP A 50 23.93 16.29 -18.03
CA ASP A 50 24.13 17.28 -16.98
C ASP A 50 23.30 17.23 -15.68
N VAL A 51 24.06 17.09 -14.60
CA VAL A 51 23.69 17.27 -13.20
C VAL A 51 22.96 18.61 -13.02
N VAL A 52 21.64 18.55 -12.81
CA VAL A 52 20.93 19.61 -12.11
C VAL A 52 20.99 19.26 -10.62
N HIS A 53 21.91 19.91 -9.91
CA HIS A 53 21.92 19.93 -8.46
C HIS A 53 20.63 20.61 -7.99
N MET A 54 19.63 19.80 -7.62
CA MET A 54 18.38 20.27 -7.04
C MET A 54 18.53 20.34 -5.51
N ASP A 55 18.23 21.50 -4.95
CA ASP A 55 18.38 21.81 -3.54
C ASP A 55 17.14 21.33 -2.77
N TRP A 56 17.31 20.28 -1.96
CA TRP A 56 16.25 19.61 -1.20
C TRP A 56 15.97 20.27 0.16
N THR A 57 16.56 21.44 0.44
CA THR A 57 16.30 22.22 1.66
C THR A 57 14.89 22.82 1.75
N VAL A 58 14.06 22.69 0.71
CA VAL A 58 12.70 23.26 0.63
C VAL A 58 11.65 22.52 1.49
N LEU A 59 11.95 21.33 2.03
CA LEU A 59 10.95 20.51 2.75
C LEU A 59 11.08 20.46 4.28
N SER A 60 11.76 21.44 4.90
CA SER A 60 11.75 21.72 6.35
C SER A 60 11.74 20.48 7.26
N LEU A 61 12.73 19.61 7.11
CA LEU A 61 12.96 18.50 8.02
C LEU A 61 13.85 18.98 9.19
N ASP A 62 13.30 19.78 10.10
CA ASP A 62 13.95 20.06 11.39
C ASP A 62 12.89 20.31 12.46
N GLN A 63 12.56 19.26 13.23
CA GLN A 63 12.29 19.42 14.66
C GLN A 63 12.39 18.07 15.41
N PRO A 64 13.03 18.04 16.59
CA PRO A 64 13.33 16.81 17.32
C PRO A 64 12.14 16.35 18.16
N VAL A 65 11.81 15.06 18.08
CA VAL A 65 10.80 14.43 18.95
C VAL A 65 11.51 13.70 20.09
N ALA A 66 11.10 14.04 21.31
CA ALA A 66 11.59 13.51 22.57
C ALA A 66 11.19 12.04 22.79
N GLU A 67 12.10 11.33 23.44
CA GLU A 67 12.04 9.92 23.84
C GLU A 67 10.84 9.63 24.76
N LEU A 68 10.16 8.48 24.55
CA LEU A 68 9.34 7.86 25.59
C LEU A 68 9.76 6.41 25.81
N GLN A 69 10.01 6.12 27.08
CA GLN A 69 10.55 4.89 27.64
C GLN A 69 9.50 3.77 27.66
N SER A 70 9.94 2.57 27.26
CA SER A 70 9.22 1.31 27.40
C SER A 70 9.05 0.95 28.88
N THR A 71 7.84 0.60 29.29
CA THR A 71 7.61 -0.16 30.53
C THR A 71 6.99 -1.51 30.20
N ASP A 72 7.72 -2.50 30.69
CA ASP A 72 7.54 -3.94 30.69
C ASP A 72 6.38 -4.34 31.60
N LEU A 73 5.50 -5.26 31.16
CA LEU A 73 4.66 -6.03 32.08
C LEU A 73 4.31 -7.39 31.48
N ASP A 74 5.12 -8.36 31.87
CA ASP A 74 4.96 -9.78 31.63
C ASP A 74 3.91 -10.43 32.55
N HIS A 75 3.23 -11.43 31.97
CA HIS A 75 2.57 -12.58 32.61
C HIS A 75 1.18 -12.40 33.27
N LEU A 76 0.18 -13.08 32.67
CA LEU A 76 -0.44 -14.30 33.21
C LEU A 76 -1.46 -14.86 32.20
N ILE A 77 -1.04 -15.85 31.40
CA ILE A 77 -1.90 -16.64 30.51
C ILE A 77 -2.49 -17.79 31.34
N ALA A 78 -3.81 -17.80 31.49
CA ALA A 78 -4.57 -18.95 31.97
C ALA A 78 -5.30 -19.58 30.77
N THR A 79 -4.82 -20.74 30.33
CA THR A 79 -5.49 -21.63 29.38
C THR A 79 -6.58 -22.45 30.08
N PRO A 80 -7.79 -22.59 29.51
CA PRO A 80 -8.70 -23.67 29.85
C PRO A 80 -8.55 -24.87 28.87
N PRO A 81 -8.98 -26.08 29.27
CA PRO A 81 -8.59 -27.32 28.60
C PRO A 81 -9.44 -27.61 27.36
N THR A 82 -8.79 -28.14 26.33
CA THR A 82 -9.37 -28.64 25.09
C THR A 82 -9.98 -30.04 25.29
N SER A 83 -11.29 -30.19 25.13
CA SER A 83 -11.91 -31.49 24.80
C SER A 83 -12.13 -31.56 23.30
N ASN A 84 -11.45 -32.53 22.66
CA ASN A 84 -11.68 -32.95 21.29
C ASN A 84 -13.05 -33.62 21.19
N ASP A 85 -13.92 -33.11 20.33
CA ASP A 85 -14.81 -33.95 19.52
C ASP A 85 -15.17 -33.23 18.23
N ALA A 86 -14.98 -33.95 17.13
CA ALA A 86 -15.11 -33.50 15.77
C ALA A 86 -16.58 -33.45 15.33
N ASN A 87 -17.04 -32.28 14.88
CA ASN A 87 -17.93 -32.13 13.72
C ASN A 87 -18.01 -30.65 13.28
N PRO A 88 -18.12 -30.37 11.96
CA PRO A 88 -18.04 -29.01 11.42
C PRO A 88 -19.37 -28.26 11.64
N THR A 89 -19.37 -27.28 12.54
CA THR A 89 -20.49 -26.36 12.77
C THR A 89 -20.47 -25.23 11.73
N PRO A 90 -21.63 -24.71 11.28
CA PRO A 90 -21.73 -23.77 10.17
C PRO A 90 -21.07 -22.43 10.52
N SER A 91 -20.31 -21.88 9.58
CA SER A 91 -19.61 -20.60 9.69
C SER A 91 -20.51 -19.50 10.24
N ALA A 92 -20.10 -18.87 11.34
CA ALA A 92 -20.76 -17.70 11.91
C ALA A 92 -20.94 -16.60 10.84
N PRO A 93 -22.02 -15.78 10.90
CA PRO A 93 -22.20 -14.68 9.97
C PRO A 93 -21.01 -13.72 10.10
N ILE A 94 -20.24 -13.57 9.02
CA ILE A 94 -19.08 -12.68 8.97
C ILE A 94 -19.58 -11.24 9.14
N THR A 95 -19.34 -10.64 10.30
CA THR A 95 -19.77 -9.27 10.59
C THR A 95 -18.80 -8.26 9.96
N VAL A 96 -19.28 -7.03 9.70
CA VAL A 96 -18.44 -5.93 9.19
C VAL A 96 -17.27 -5.65 10.15
N VAL A 97 -17.53 -5.71 11.46
CA VAL A 97 -16.51 -5.56 12.50
C VAL A 97 -15.41 -6.61 12.36
N SER A 98 -15.76 -7.89 12.18
CA SER A 98 -14.78 -8.97 12.00
C SER A 98 -13.87 -8.69 10.79
N GLN A 99 -14.45 -8.28 9.66
CA GLN A 99 -13.68 -8.00 8.44
C GLN A 99 -12.73 -6.81 8.61
N LEU A 100 -13.15 -5.76 9.34
CA LEU A 100 -12.29 -4.62 9.65
C LEU A 100 -11.18 -5.00 10.64
N THR A 101 -11.46 -5.88 11.61
CA THR A 101 -10.42 -6.39 12.52
C THR A 101 -9.39 -7.22 11.75
N ASP A 102 -9.82 -8.08 10.83
CA ASP A 102 -8.90 -8.86 9.98
C ASP A 102 -8.02 -7.93 9.12
N LEU A 103 -8.58 -6.83 8.61
CA LEU A 103 -7.82 -5.81 7.88
C LEU A 103 -6.82 -5.08 8.77
N MET A 104 -7.20 -4.73 9.99
CA MET A 104 -6.28 -4.11 10.95
C MET A 104 -5.06 -5.00 11.19
N VAL A 105 -5.28 -6.30 11.40
CA VAL A 105 -4.19 -7.29 11.57
C VAL A 105 -3.32 -7.38 10.32
N ALA A 106 -3.93 -7.34 9.12
CA ALA A 106 -3.18 -7.34 7.87
C ALA A 106 -2.30 -6.08 7.71
N PHE A 107 -2.84 -4.90 8.01
CA PHE A 107 -2.09 -3.64 7.96
C PHE A 107 -0.96 -3.60 8.98
N ASP A 108 -1.19 -4.08 10.21
CA ASP A 108 -0.15 -4.13 11.24
C ASP A 108 0.98 -5.10 10.86
N ARG A 109 0.63 -6.29 10.31
CA ARG A 109 1.61 -7.23 9.75
C ARG A 109 2.44 -6.59 8.62
N MET A 110 1.78 -5.93 7.67
CA MET A 110 2.46 -5.26 6.56
C MET A 110 3.37 -4.13 7.04
N GLN A 111 2.97 -3.37 8.06
CA GLN A 111 3.77 -2.28 8.63
C GLN A 111 5.03 -2.80 9.34
N ASN A 112 4.93 -3.96 9.98
CA ASN A 112 6.05 -4.62 10.65
C ASN A 112 6.93 -5.44 9.68
N SER A 113 6.46 -5.66 8.45
CA SER A 113 7.25 -6.32 7.41
C SER A 113 8.19 -5.33 6.70
N PRO A 114 9.44 -5.71 6.40
CA PRO A 114 10.27 -4.93 5.49
C PRO A 114 9.62 -4.93 4.09
N PRO A 115 9.54 -3.78 3.37
CA PRO A 115 10.36 -2.55 3.50
C PRO A 115 9.80 -1.44 4.42
N ALA A 116 8.63 -1.63 5.04
CA ALA A 116 7.93 -0.58 5.80
C ALA A 116 8.66 -0.17 7.10
N SER A 117 9.55 -1.00 7.63
CA SER A 117 10.29 -0.77 8.88
C SER A 117 11.64 -0.05 8.73
N LEU A 118 12.14 0.19 7.50
CA LEU A 118 13.49 0.74 7.26
C LEU A 118 13.60 2.28 7.35
N THR A 119 12.57 2.98 7.83
CA THR A 119 12.44 4.44 7.66
C THR A 119 13.32 5.32 8.55
N GLN A 120 14.28 4.79 9.31
CA GLN A 120 15.07 5.63 10.23
C GLN A 120 16.57 5.39 10.11
N HIS A 121 17.22 6.29 9.36
CA HIS A 121 18.67 6.51 9.26
C HIS A 121 19.50 5.31 8.81
N LEU A 122 19.75 5.23 7.50
CA LEU A 122 20.69 4.28 6.92
C LEU A 122 22.01 4.96 6.60
N THR A 123 23.10 4.44 7.14
CA THR A 123 24.45 4.82 6.75
C THR A 123 24.85 4.14 5.44
N ILE A 124 25.81 4.70 4.72
CA ILE A 124 26.36 4.11 3.47
C ILE A 124 26.89 2.67 3.69
N ARG A 125 27.23 2.29 4.94
CA ARG A 125 27.68 0.94 5.29
C ARG A 125 26.52 -0.07 5.41
N GLU A 126 25.30 0.39 5.67
CA GLU A 126 24.07 -0.41 5.76
C GLU A 126 23.35 -0.52 4.41
N LEU A 127 23.94 0.04 3.34
CA LEU A 127 23.46 -0.08 1.98
C LEU A 127 23.26 -1.55 1.54
N ASP A 128 24.09 -2.45 2.06
CA ASP A 128 23.99 -3.89 1.80
C ASP A 128 22.72 -4.50 2.42
N GLU A 129 22.28 -3.98 3.58
CA GLU A 129 21.01 -4.38 4.22
C GLU A 129 19.81 -3.86 3.43
N VAL A 130 19.89 -2.65 2.87
CA VAL A 130 18.86 -2.11 1.95
C VAL A 130 18.75 -2.95 0.69
N MET A 131 19.88 -3.40 0.13
CA MET A 131 19.86 -4.26 -1.05
C MET A 131 19.26 -5.64 -0.74
N LYS A 132 19.52 -6.22 0.43
CA LYS A 132 18.83 -7.45 0.89
C LYS A 132 17.33 -7.23 1.04
N VAL A 133 16.90 -6.05 1.48
CA VAL A 133 15.47 -5.70 1.52
C VAL A 133 14.87 -5.61 0.12
N CYS A 134 15.62 -5.13 -0.88
CA CYS A 134 15.18 -5.20 -2.28
C CYS A 134 15.14 -6.64 -2.85
N GLU A 135 15.77 -7.62 -2.20
CA GLU A 135 15.61 -9.05 -2.52
C GLU A 135 14.36 -9.67 -1.87
N ILE A 136 13.72 -8.97 -0.93
CA ILE A 136 12.43 -9.37 -0.36
C ILE A 136 11.39 -9.28 -1.46
N ASN A 137 10.42 -10.20 -1.46
CA ASN A 137 9.40 -10.30 -2.47
C ASN A 137 8.43 -9.10 -2.40
N VAL A 138 8.87 -7.96 -2.92
CA VAL A 138 8.08 -6.71 -3.04
C VAL A 138 6.76 -6.99 -3.78
N GLY A 139 6.72 -8.03 -4.62
CA GLY A 139 5.52 -8.44 -5.30
C GLY A 139 4.40 -8.95 -4.38
N GLU A 140 4.72 -9.83 -3.43
CA GLU A 140 3.75 -10.32 -2.45
C GLU A 140 3.23 -9.19 -1.56
N PHE A 141 4.11 -8.29 -1.13
CA PHE A 141 3.73 -7.11 -0.35
C PHE A 141 2.76 -6.20 -1.12
N LEU A 142 3.07 -5.89 -2.38
CA LEU A 142 2.22 -5.03 -3.21
C LEU A 142 0.86 -5.69 -3.51
N GLU A 143 0.84 -7.00 -3.74
CA GLU A 143 -0.41 -7.74 -3.96
C GLU A 143 -1.29 -7.71 -2.71
N GLU A 144 -0.72 -8.01 -1.53
CA GLU A 144 -1.43 -7.97 -0.26
C GLU A 144 -1.95 -6.56 0.07
N LEU A 145 -1.14 -5.53 -0.20
CA LEU A 145 -1.52 -4.14 -0.03
C LEU A 145 -2.71 -3.77 -0.92
N LEU A 146 -2.64 -4.09 -2.22
CA LEU A 146 -3.72 -3.78 -3.16
C LEU A 146 -5.01 -4.52 -2.78
N GLN A 147 -4.91 -5.81 -2.42
CA GLN A 147 -6.06 -6.60 -2.01
C GLN A 147 -6.70 -6.08 -0.71
N SER A 148 -5.88 -5.73 0.28
CA SER A 148 -6.36 -5.22 1.57
C SER A 148 -6.96 -3.82 1.44
N SER A 149 -6.38 -2.97 0.59
CA SER A 149 -6.91 -1.65 0.24
C SER A 149 -8.27 -1.74 -0.44
N GLN A 150 -8.41 -2.64 -1.42
CA GLN A 150 -9.69 -2.90 -2.11
C GLN A 150 -10.77 -3.37 -1.14
N LYS A 151 -10.44 -4.30 -0.23
CA LYS A 151 -11.37 -4.76 0.82
C LYS A 151 -11.84 -3.59 1.69
N LEU A 152 -10.95 -2.68 2.09
CA LEU A 152 -11.33 -1.49 2.86
C LEU A 152 -12.29 -0.59 2.06
N VAL A 153 -12.01 -0.35 0.78
CA VAL A 153 -12.91 0.40 -0.12
C VAL A 153 -14.31 -0.24 -0.19
N HIS A 154 -14.40 -1.57 -0.22
CA HIS A 154 -15.67 -2.28 -0.27
C HIS A 154 -16.46 -2.27 1.04
N LEU A 155 -15.78 -2.17 2.18
CA LEU A 155 -16.40 -2.12 3.50
C LEU A 155 -16.93 -0.72 3.85
N TYR A 156 -16.31 0.33 3.32
CA TYR A 156 -16.70 1.71 3.57
C TYR A 156 -18.21 1.98 3.37
N PRO A 157 -18.82 1.64 2.21
CA PRO A 157 -20.25 1.85 1.99
C PRO A 157 -21.15 1.06 2.95
N GLN A 158 -20.69 -0.09 3.44
CA GLN A 158 -21.46 -0.90 4.39
C GLN A 158 -21.50 -0.22 5.76
N VAL A 159 -20.36 0.34 6.20
CA VAL A 159 -20.28 1.15 7.42
C VAL A 159 -21.12 2.42 7.29
N LEU A 160 -21.02 3.14 6.17
CA LEU A 160 -21.80 4.36 5.94
C LEU A 160 -23.31 4.10 6.01
N LYS A 161 -23.80 3.01 5.40
CA LYS A 161 -25.22 2.59 5.51
C LYS A 161 -25.67 2.31 6.93
N GLN A 162 -24.78 1.79 7.79
CA GLN A 162 -25.11 1.54 9.20
C GLN A 162 -25.12 2.83 10.03
N LEU A 163 -24.50 3.90 9.53
CA LEU A 163 -24.49 5.23 10.15
C LEU A 163 -25.66 6.11 9.72
N GLU A 164 -26.36 5.76 8.64
CA GLU A 164 -27.59 6.45 8.24
C GLU A 164 -28.70 6.24 9.29
N PRO A 165 -29.45 7.30 9.66
CA PRO A 165 -30.56 7.15 10.59
C PRO A 165 -31.59 6.16 10.02
N PRO A 166 -32.13 5.23 10.84
CA PRO A 166 -33.15 4.30 10.37
C PRO A 166 -34.37 5.08 9.87
N GLN A 167 -34.71 4.91 8.58
CA GLN A 167 -35.87 5.53 7.94
C GLN A 167 -37.21 5.01 8.50
N ASP A 168 -37.19 3.90 9.24
CA ASP A 168 -38.39 3.28 9.80
C ASP A 168 -38.62 3.70 11.25
N THR A 169 -39.21 4.88 11.44
CA THR A 169 -40.13 5.07 12.58
C THR A 169 -41.56 4.92 12.08
N THR A 170 -41.94 3.71 11.66
CA THR A 170 -43.36 3.34 11.69
C THR A 170 -43.76 3.37 13.18
N PRO A 171 -44.65 4.28 13.60
CA PRO A 171 -45.13 4.25 14.98
C PRO A 171 -45.72 2.88 15.24
N CYS A 172 -45.33 2.27 16.35
CA CYS A 172 -45.81 0.96 16.73
C CYS A 172 -47.34 1.03 16.91
N GLU A 173 -48.09 0.49 15.95
CA GLU A 173 -49.57 0.50 15.95
C GLU A 173 -50.19 -0.58 16.84
N THR A 174 -49.37 -1.41 17.52
CA THR A 174 -49.89 -2.44 18.43
C THR A 174 -50.28 -1.83 19.78
N PRO A 175 -51.57 -1.90 20.17
CA PRO A 175 -51.98 -1.54 21.52
C PRO A 175 -51.29 -2.50 22.52
N ASP A 176 -50.85 -1.97 23.67
CA ASP A 176 -50.10 -2.67 24.74
C ASP A 176 -48.68 -3.15 24.39
N CYS A 177 -48.03 -2.52 23.40
CA CYS A 177 -46.61 -2.75 23.16
C CYS A 177 -45.73 -2.32 24.35
N VAL A 178 -45.02 -3.28 24.95
CA VAL A 178 -44.09 -3.06 26.06
C VAL A 178 -42.87 -2.17 25.71
N HIS A 179 -42.62 -1.90 24.43
CA HIS A 179 -41.52 -1.03 23.99
C HIS A 179 -41.80 0.47 24.19
N ASN A 180 -43.04 0.89 24.50
CA ASN A 180 -43.41 2.30 24.70
C ASN A 180 -43.50 2.73 26.18
N SER A 181 -43.19 1.83 27.11
CA SER A 181 -43.21 2.15 28.55
C SER A 181 -42.10 3.13 28.88
N GLN A 182 -42.50 4.34 29.27
CA GLN A 182 -41.63 5.47 29.63
C GLN A 182 -40.58 5.15 30.72
N LEU A 183 -40.77 4.07 31.47
CA LEU A 183 -39.83 3.55 32.47
C LEU A 183 -38.57 2.90 31.88
N PHE A 184 -38.64 2.38 30.64
CA PHE A 184 -37.46 1.92 29.88
C PHE A 184 -37.01 2.97 28.83
N SER A 185 -37.70 4.10 28.75
CA SER A 185 -37.45 5.15 27.74
C SER A 185 -36.27 6.07 28.08
N HIS A 186 -35.45 5.74 29.08
CA HIS A 186 -34.19 6.43 29.38
C HIS A 186 -33.05 6.10 28.41
N SER A 187 -33.36 5.71 27.18
CA SER A 187 -32.47 5.84 26.02
C SER A 187 -33.26 5.78 24.71
N ARG A 188 -34.20 6.70 24.49
CA ARG A 188 -34.40 7.26 23.13
C ARG A 188 -33.16 8.13 22.78
N LEU A 189 -31.98 7.53 22.87
CA LEU A 189 -30.75 8.07 22.34
C LEU A 189 -30.89 7.97 20.82
N LYS A 190 -31.43 9.04 20.25
CA LYS A 190 -30.90 9.68 19.04
C LYS A 190 -29.72 8.88 18.47
N VAL A 191 -29.99 8.05 17.45
CA VAL A 191 -29.06 7.21 16.67
C VAL A 191 -27.68 7.14 17.33
N SER A 192 -27.47 6.18 18.24
CA SER A 192 -26.15 5.99 18.83
C SER A 192 -25.21 5.51 17.72
N ILE A 193 -24.57 6.47 17.04
CA ILE A 193 -23.45 6.25 16.15
C ILE A 193 -22.55 5.20 16.82
N ASP A 194 -22.35 4.05 16.17
CA ASP A 194 -21.44 3.03 16.69
C ASP A 194 -20.01 3.58 16.63
N GLN A 195 -19.63 4.23 17.72
CA GLN A 195 -18.32 4.86 17.86
C GLN A 195 -17.22 3.82 17.68
N SER A 196 -17.42 2.59 18.16
CA SER A 196 -16.40 1.54 18.06
C SER A 196 -16.13 1.16 16.61
N LEU A 197 -17.18 1.05 15.80
CA LEU A 197 -17.09 0.78 14.37
C LEU A 197 -16.38 1.92 13.62
N ILE A 198 -16.72 3.18 13.93
CA ILE A 198 -16.05 4.34 13.32
C ILE A 198 -14.56 4.36 13.68
N HIS A 199 -14.21 4.22 14.95
CA HIS A 199 -12.80 4.22 15.36
C HIS A 199 -12.01 3.10 14.70
N LEU A 200 -12.60 1.90 14.55
CA LEU A 200 -11.97 0.79 13.86
C LEU A 200 -11.76 1.08 12.37
N LEU A 201 -12.77 1.66 11.70
CA LEU A 201 -12.66 2.07 10.30
C LEU A 201 -11.58 3.15 10.10
N LEU A 202 -11.61 4.20 10.94
CA LEU A 202 -10.61 5.27 10.94
C LEU A 202 -9.21 4.70 11.14
N ALA A 203 -9.03 3.83 12.13
CA ALA A 203 -7.73 3.22 12.41
C ALA A 203 -7.24 2.38 11.22
N CYS A 204 -8.11 1.61 10.56
CA CYS A 204 -7.75 0.86 9.36
C CYS A 204 -7.26 1.78 8.25
N HIS A 205 -7.97 2.88 8.01
CA HIS A 205 -7.61 3.85 6.97
C HIS A 205 -6.29 4.56 7.31
N ILE A 206 -6.10 5.04 8.55
CA ILE A 206 -4.85 5.69 8.98
C ILE A 206 -3.65 4.76 8.80
N ARG A 207 -3.77 3.48 9.19
CA ARG A 207 -2.70 2.49 9.00
C ARG A 207 -2.38 2.28 7.53
N LEU A 208 -3.39 2.22 6.67
CA LEU A 208 -3.19 2.12 5.23
C LEU A 208 -2.49 3.35 4.64
N LEU A 209 -2.86 4.57 5.07
CA LEU A 209 -2.17 5.79 4.65
C LEU A 209 -0.68 5.73 5.01
N GLY A 210 -0.35 5.24 6.21
CA GLY A 210 1.04 5.03 6.63
C GLY A 210 1.80 4.06 5.71
N LEU A 211 1.15 3.00 5.20
CA LEU A 211 1.75 2.09 4.23
C LEU A 211 2.02 2.77 2.88
N PHE A 212 1.11 3.63 2.41
CA PHE A 212 1.33 4.41 1.19
C PHE A 212 2.46 5.42 1.36
N ASP A 213 2.51 6.13 2.49
CA ASP A 213 3.59 7.05 2.82
C ASP A 213 4.94 6.32 2.84
N ASN A 214 4.98 5.10 3.39
CA ASN A 214 6.18 4.26 3.38
C ASN A 214 6.63 3.86 1.97
N ILE A 215 5.70 3.55 1.05
CA ILE A 215 6.06 3.27 -0.36
C ILE A 215 6.69 4.50 -1.01
N VAL A 216 6.10 5.67 -0.83
CA VAL A 216 6.62 6.92 -1.40
C VAL A 216 8.01 7.22 -0.84
N ASN A 217 8.19 7.11 0.47
CA ASN A 217 9.48 7.35 1.14
C ASN A 217 10.54 6.33 0.70
N HIS A 218 10.19 5.05 0.62
CA HIS A 218 11.09 4.01 0.13
C HIS A 218 11.49 4.26 -1.32
N GLY A 219 10.53 4.61 -2.19
CA GLY A 219 10.81 4.96 -3.58
C GLY A 219 11.74 6.17 -3.72
N ARG A 220 11.55 7.22 -2.91
CA ARG A 220 12.45 8.39 -2.85
C ARG A 220 13.86 7.99 -2.40
N MET A 221 13.96 7.13 -1.38
CA MET A 221 15.23 6.60 -0.89
C MET A 221 15.97 5.78 -1.97
N CYS A 222 15.27 4.88 -2.66
CA CYS A 222 15.83 4.10 -3.77
C CYS A 222 16.35 5.02 -4.88
N ALA A 223 15.60 6.06 -5.26
CA ALA A 223 16.04 7.02 -6.26
C ALA A 223 17.30 7.81 -5.83
N HIS A 224 17.41 8.15 -4.55
CA HIS A 224 18.58 8.84 -4.00
C HIS A 224 19.83 7.95 -3.96
N ILE A 225 19.63 6.67 -3.65
CA ILE A 225 20.70 5.68 -3.51
C ILE A 225 21.18 5.15 -4.86
N ALA A 226 20.30 5.02 -5.86
CA ALA A 226 20.60 4.47 -7.18
C ALA A 226 21.93 4.97 -7.81
N PRO A 227 22.26 6.28 -7.83
CA PRO A 227 23.53 6.75 -8.39
C PRO A 227 24.78 6.35 -7.59
N MET A 228 24.63 5.94 -6.33
CA MET A 228 25.73 5.53 -5.45
C MET A 228 26.03 4.02 -5.57
N ILE A 229 25.15 3.25 -6.21
CA ILE A 229 25.30 1.80 -6.39
C ILE A 229 26.16 1.51 -7.63
N THR A 230 27.11 0.59 -7.50
CA THR A 230 27.91 0.11 -8.64
C THR A 230 27.08 -0.83 -9.53
N PRO A 231 27.28 -0.87 -10.86
CA PRO A 231 26.50 -1.72 -11.77
C PRO A 231 26.51 -3.22 -11.46
N GLU A 232 27.48 -3.70 -10.67
CA GLU A 232 27.58 -5.10 -10.23
C GLU A 232 26.67 -5.42 -9.02
N ARG A 233 26.09 -4.40 -8.39
CA ARG A 233 25.25 -4.47 -7.19
C ARG A 233 23.82 -3.95 -7.43
N GLU A 234 23.38 -3.83 -8.68
CA GLU A 234 22.04 -3.36 -8.99
C GLU A 234 20.98 -4.37 -8.47
N PRO A 235 20.06 -3.95 -7.57
CA PRO A 235 19.08 -4.87 -7.00
C PRO A 235 18.13 -5.38 -8.08
N ARG A 236 17.86 -6.70 -8.07
CA ARG A 236 16.86 -7.31 -8.96
C ARG A 236 15.48 -7.08 -8.38
N LEU A 237 14.88 -5.94 -8.68
CA LEU A 237 13.47 -5.68 -8.36
C LEU A 237 12.60 -6.55 -9.27
N ASP A 238 12.10 -7.68 -8.77
CA ASP A 238 11.08 -8.47 -9.47
C ASP A 238 9.72 -7.82 -9.19
N ILE A 239 9.33 -6.92 -10.07
CA ILE A 239 8.02 -6.29 -10.03
C ILE A 239 6.99 -7.35 -10.44
N PRO A 240 5.98 -7.63 -9.61
CA PRO A 240 5.03 -8.69 -9.87
C PRO A 240 4.33 -8.46 -11.21
N GLU A 241 4.19 -9.53 -11.98
CA GLU A 241 3.38 -9.52 -13.19
C GLU A 241 1.91 -9.34 -12.79
N ILE A 242 1.39 -8.12 -12.96
CA ILE A 242 -0.02 -7.85 -12.67
C ILE A 242 -0.87 -8.64 -13.68
N LYS A 243 -1.69 -9.57 -13.16
CA LYS A 243 -2.66 -10.33 -13.93
C LYS A 243 -4.05 -9.77 -13.73
N ILE A 244 -4.64 -9.26 -14.80
CA ILE A 244 -6.05 -8.84 -14.83
C ILE A 244 -6.78 -9.82 -15.74
N GLY A 245 -7.39 -10.85 -15.15
CA GLY A 245 -7.98 -11.96 -15.91
C GLY A 245 -6.94 -12.70 -16.75
N SER A 246 -7.10 -12.70 -18.08
CA SER A 246 -6.16 -13.32 -19.03
C SER A 246 -4.99 -12.41 -19.43
N PHE A 247 -4.99 -11.14 -19.02
CA PHE A 247 -3.96 -10.19 -19.38
C PHE A 247 -2.82 -10.21 -18.36
N VAL A 248 -1.59 -10.35 -18.84
CA VAL A 248 -0.35 -10.24 -18.05
C VAL A 248 0.36 -8.96 -18.47
N ALA A 249 0.54 -8.02 -17.54
CA ALA A 249 1.23 -6.77 -17.84
C ALA A 249 2.71 -7.03 -18.19
N PRO A 250 3.24 -6.39 -19.25
CA PRO A 250 4.69 -6.42 -19.51
C PRO A 250 5.48 -5.90 -18.31
N LYS A 251 6.57 -6.56 -17.92
CA LYS A 251 7.39 -6.21 -16.75
C LYS A 251 7.83 -4.73 -16.72
N ILE A 252 8.09 -4.15 -17.90
CA ILE A 252 8.45 -2.73 -18.09
C ILE A 252 7.31 -1.75 -17.80
N SER A 253 6.04 -2.17 -17.91
CA SER A 253 4.87 -1.32 -17.65
C SER A 253 4.19 -1.65 -16.31
N ALA A 254 4.55 -2.78 -15.69
CA ALA A 254 3.98 -3.24 -14.43
C ALA A 254 4.13 -2.19 -13.31
N ALA A 255 5.30 -1.56 -13.17
CA ALA A 255 5.53 -0.51 -12.18
C ALA A 255 4.56 0.68 -12.35
N SER A 256 4.40 1.14 -13.59
CA SER A 256 3.52 2.26 -13.96
C SER A 256 2.06 1.92 -13.67
N MET A 257 1.66 0.67 -13.95
CA MET A 257 0.34 0.17 -13.63
C MET A 257 0.09 0.03 -12.12
N VAL A 258 1.02 -0.53 -11.34
CA VAL A 258 0.87 -0.64 -9.87
C VAL A 258 0.67 0.75 -9.27
N ILE A 259 1.53 1.72 -9.63
CA ILE A 259 1.44 3.09 -9.12
C ILE A 259 0.11 3.73 -9.50
N ALA A 260 -0.36 3.52 -10.73
CA ALA A 260 -1.68 4.00 -11.15
C ALA A 260 -2.82 3.36 -10.34
N MET A 261 -2.75 2.05 -10.06
CA MET A 261 -3.73 1.35 -9.23
C MET A 261 -3.74 1.85 -7.79
N VAL A 262 -2.56 2.08 -7.20
CA VAL A 262 -2.44 2.66 -5.84
C VAL A 262 -3.06 4.05 -5.79
N ILE A 263 -2.79 4.90 -6.80
CA ILE A 263 -3.40 6.23 -6.91
C ILE A 263 -4.92 6.15 -7.03
N GLU A 264 -5.45 5.25 -7.86
CA GLU A 264 -6.90 5.09 -8.04
C GLU A 264 -7.59 4.63 -6.73
N LEU A 265 -6.97 3.68 -6.03
CA LEU A 265 -7.44 3.21 -4.73
C LEU A 265 -7.43 4.33 -3.70
N GLN A 266 -6.34 5.09 -3.62
CA GLN A 266 -6.23 6.21 -2.69
C GLN A 266 -7.22 7.34 -3.02
N THR A 267 -7.44 7.62 -4.30
CA THR A 267 -8.44 8.60 -4.75
C THR A 267 -9.83 8.19 -4.31
N THR A 268 -10.18 6.92 -4.51
CA THR A 268 -11.46 6.35 -4.06
C THR A 268 -11.59 6.42 -2.54
N LEU A 269 -10.56 6.03 -1.79
CA LEU A 269 -10.53 6.11 -0.33
C LEU A 269 -10.67 7.55 0.18
N ASN A 270 -10.06 8.52 -0.51
CA ASN A 270 -10.19 9.93 -0.18
C ASN A 270 -11.64 10.41 -0.33
N THR A 271 -12.34 10.01 -1.40
CA THR A 271 -13.78 10.26 -1.54
C THR A 271 -14.58 9.60 -0.41
N ARG A 272 -14.22 8.38 0.00
CA ARG A 272 -14.89 7.70 1.11
C ARG A 272 -14.64 8.35 2.48
N ALA A 273 -13.47 8.92 2.70
CA ALA A 273 -13.19 9.71 3.90
C ALA A 273 -14.04 10.99 3.93
N GLN A 274 -14.23 11.64 2.78
CA GLN A 274 -15.13 12.79 2.63
C GLN A 274 -16.59 12.39 2.92
N ASP A 275 -17.09 11.30 2.31
CA ASP A 275 -18.45 10.80 2.54
C ASP A 275 -18.70 10.53 4.05
N LEU A 276 -17.72 9.93 4.73
CA LEU A 276 -17.78 9.64 6.17
C LEU A 276 -17.87 10.93 7.01
N HIS A 277 -17.02 11.91 6.70
CA HIS A 277 -17.05 13.21 7.35
C HIS A 277 -18.42 13.88 7.18
N ASP A 278 -19.01 13.87 5.99
CA ASP A 278 -20.29 14.52 5.71
C ASP A 278 -21.47 13.84 6.45
N VAL A 279 -21.47 12.50 6.50
CA VAL A 279 -22.46 11.74 7.28
C VAL A 279 -22.33 12.05 8.77
N ILE A 280 -21.12 12.15 9.31
CA ILE A 280 -20.92 12.45 10.73
C ILE A 280 -21.30 13.90 11.04
N SER A 281 -20.83 14.85 10.24
CA SER A 281 -21.11 16.28 10.38
C SER A 281 -22.62 16.57 10.37
N SER A 282 -23.37 15.91 9.47
CA SER A 282 -24.84 16.05 9.40
C SER A 282 -25.58 15.43 10.60
N ASN A 283 -24.99 14.40 11.24
CA ASN A 283 -25.58 13.70 12.39
C ASN A 283 -25.13 14.27 13.75
N VAL A 284 -24.09 15.13 13.80
CA VAL A 284 -23.62 15.78 15.03
C VAL A 284 -24.67 16.77 15.52
N GLY A 285 -25.53 16.32 16.43
CA GLY A 285 -26.30 17.23 17.28
C GLY A 285 -25.37 18.07 18.15
N HIS A 286 -25.71 19.35 18.34
CA HIS A 286 -24.87 20.38 18.98
C HIS A 286 -24.26 20.09 20.37
N ASP A 287 -24.57 18.98 21.04
CA ASP A 287 -24.32 18.82 22.49
C ASP A 287 -23.54 17.55 22.90
N ALA A 288 -23.10 16.70 21.96
CA ALA A 288 -22.29 15.53 22.30
C ALA A 288 -20.80 15.80 22.03
N ARG A 289 -20.02 16.09 23.08
CA ARG A 289 -18.55 16.28 22.99
C ARG A 289 -17.87 15.16 22.18
N THR A 290 -18.32 13.92 22.34
CA THR A 290 -17.77 12.77 21.62
C THR A 290 -18.04 12.82 20.11
N ALA A 291 -19.20 13.31 19.67
CA ALA A 291 -19.48 13.48 18.25
C ALA A 291 -18.57 14.53 17.62
N LYS A 292 -18.26 15.61 18.35
CA LYS A 292 -17.29 16.63 17.92
C LYS A 292 -15.86 16.10 17.84
N ILE A 293 -15.46 15.19 18.73
CA ILE A 293 -14.15 14.53 18.65
C ILE A 293 -14.07 13.66 17.39
N ILE A 294 -15.10 12.86 17.12
CA ILE A 294 -15.14 11.99 15.95
C ILE A 294 -15.14 12.80 14.65
N ASP A 295 -15.88 13.91 14.61
CA ASP A 295 -15.89 14.86 13.49
C ASP A 295 -14.48 15.38 13.17
N LEU A 296 -13.75 15.86 14.20
CA LEU A 296 -12.36 16.30 14.05
C LEU A 296 -11.41 15.17 13.61
N GLN A 297 -11.61 13.94 14.09
CA GLN A 297 -10.81 12.79 13.64
C GLN A 297 -11.07 12.47 12.16
N CYS A 298 -12.31 12.60 11.68
CA CYS A 298 -12.65 12.42 10.28
C CYS A 298 -12.09 13.54 9.41
N GLU A 299 -12.11 14.79 9.90
CA GLU A 299 -11.47 15.92 9.24
C GLU A 299 -9.95 15.71 9.09
N SER A 300 -9.28 15.30 10.17
CA SER A 300 -7.85 14.99 10.15
C SER A 300 -7.52 13.83 9.20
N LEU A 301 -8.34 12.77 9.18
CA LEU A 301 -8.18 11.67 8.24
C LEU A 301 -8.30 12.14 6.79
N LYS A 302 -9.31 12.97 6.49
CA LYS A 302 -9.52 13.54 5.14
C LYS A 302 -8.32 14.36 4.69
N GLU A 303 -7.77 15.20 5.56
CA GLU A 303 -6.59 16.01 5.26
C GLU A 303 -5.38 15.11 4.97
N HIS A 304 -5.13 14.10 5.81
CA HIS A 304 -4.04 13.14 5.58
C HIS A 304 -4.23 12.37 4.28
N ALA A 305 -5.43 11.85 4.01
CA ALA A 305 -5.75 11.13 2.78
C ALA A 305 -5.52 11.99 1.53
N SER A 306 -5.89 13.28 1.57
CA SER A 306 -5.67 14.23 0.48
C SER A 306 -4.19 14.54 0.27
N LYS A 307 -3.43 14.68 1.36
CA LYS A 307 -1.97 14.86 1.31
C LYS A 307 -1.28 13.64 0.70
N THR A 308 -1.55 12.44 1.22
CA THR A 308 -0.96 11.18 0.70
C THR A 308 -1.31 10.98 -0.77
N CYS A 309 -2.54 11.31 -1.19
CA CYS A 309 -2.93 11.28 -2.61
C CYS A 309 -2.07 12.22 -3.46
N SER A 310 -1.86 13.45 -3.01
CA SER A 310 -1.02 14.44 -3.70
C SER A 310 0.45 13.99 -3.76
N ASP A 311 0.97 13.41 -2.68
CA ASP A 311 2.32 12.86 -2.61
C ASP A 311 2.53 11.69 -3.58
N LEU A 312 1.54 10.80 -3.74
CA LEU A 312 1.59 9.70 -4.70
C LEU A 312 1.58 10.20 -6.15
N HIS A 313 0.77 11.21 -6.48
CA HIS A 313 0.79 11.84 -7.79
C HIS A 313 2.14 12.48 -8.11
N SER A 314 2.65 13.28 -7.17
CA SER A 314 3.98 13.89 -7.28
C SER A 314 5.06 12.83 -7.44
N PHE A 315 5.02 11.75 -6.67
CA PHE A 315 5.96 10.64 -6.79
C PHE A 315 5.93 9.98 -8.17
N ARG A 316 4.73 9.71 -8.72
CA ARG A 316 4.58 9.19 -10.08
C ARG A 316 5.20 10.10 -11.13
N GLU A 317 4.94 11.41 -11.05
CA GLU A 317 5.52 12.39 -11.98
C GLU A 317 7.05 12.42 -11.90
N HIS A 318 7.62 12.34 -10.70
CA HIS A 318 9.07 12.28 -10.52
C HIS A 318 9.65 11.02 -11.18
N LEU A 319 9.03 9.86 -10.99
CA LEU A 319 9.49 8.63 -11.63
C LEU A 319 9.38 8.67 -13.16
N GLN A 320 8.36 9.33 -13.71
CA GLN A 320 8.24 9.56 -15.14
C GLN A 320 9.34 10.50 -15.67
N LYS A 321 9.64 11.60 -14.96
CA LYS A 321 10.73 12.53 -15.32
C LYS A 321 12.09 11.86 -15.31
N LEU A 322 12.31 10.91 -14.39
CA LEU A 322 13.53 10.11 -14.31
C LEU A 322 13.60 8.99 -15.37
N GLY A 323 12.55 8.78 -16.16
CA GLY A 323 12.48 7.71 -17.16
C GLY A 323 12.37 6.30 -16.57
N VAL A 324 12.03 6.20 -15.28
CA VAL A 324 11.80 4.92 -14.58
C VAL A 324 10.45 4.32 -14.99
N LEU A 325 9.46 5.18 -15.27
CA LEU A 325 8.16 4.80 -15.80
C LEU A 325 8.07 5.17 -17.28
N GLY A 326 7.68 4.20 -18.10
CA GLY A 326 7.33 4.38 -19.51
C GLY A 326 5.83 4.50 -19.76
#